data_AF-A0A059X182-F1
#
_entry.id   AF-A0A059X182-F1
#
_cell.length_a   1.000
_cell.length_b   1.000
_cell.length_c   1.000
_cell.angle_alpha   90.00
_cell.angle_beta   90.00
_cell.angle_gamma   90.00
#
_symmetry.space_group_name_H-M   'P 1'
#
loop_
_entity.id
_entity.type
_entity.pdbx_description
1 polymer ?
#
loop_
_entity_poly.entity_id
_entity_poly.type
_entity_poly.pdbx_seq_one_letter_code
_entity_poly.pdbx_strand_id
1 'polypeptide(L)'
;MSWEAFRLTSKSPAELYTVMGPAGVDGLVRQALQECWSSLPEEHRTFDAWRKRAADTFARNRKVWSPIKRPTPAAFFDNLAPYPSDGHLRQAMVLCWMMMPRAGGRDFKDVVKVMDAIFQRNMESWEFDNRTFTKGPAKRAAAKKPKTTKKAVKKKTVKKRR
;
A
#
# COMPACT_ATOMS: atom_id res chain seq x y z
N MET A 1 1.03 9.20 8.92
CA MET A 1 0.44 10.36 8.23
C MET A 1 -0.11 11.30 9.29
N SER A 2 0.15 12.62 9.21
CA SER A 2 -0.49 13.58 10.10
C SER A 2 -1.91 13.88 9.63
N TRP A 3 -2.80 14.16 10.58
CA TRP A 3 -4.21 14.53 10.35
C TRP A 3 -4.40 15.72 9.39
N GLU A 4 -3.37 16.56 9.21
CA GLU A 4 -3.44 17.69 8.28
C GLU A 4 -3.31 17.29 6.81
N ALA A 5 -2.65 16.18 6.49
CA ALA A 5 -2.68 15.61 5.14
C ALA A 5 -4.08 15.07 4.77
N PHE A 6 -4.91 14.81 5.79
CA PHE A 6 -6.29 14.29 5.68
C PHE A 6 -7.31 15.38 5.27
N ARG A 7 -6.96 16.66 5.46
CA ARG A 7 -7.86 17.81 5.22
C ARG A 7 -7.77 18.36 3.79
N LEU A 8 -6.77 17.93 3.02
CA LEU A 8 -6.50 18.40 1.66
C LEU A 8 -7.13 17.52 0.57
N THR A 9 -7.69 16.36 0.94
CA THR A 9 -8.56 15.58 0.05
C THR A 9 -9.97 16.13 0.17
N SER A 10 -10.57 16.55 -0.93
CA SER A 10 -12.00 16.95 -1.03
C SER A 10 -12.99 15.81 -0.71
N LYS A 11 -12.52 14.69 -0.17
CA LYS A 11 -13.23 13.43 0.02
C LYS A 11 -13.38 13.16 1.52
N SER A 12 -14.53 12.65 1.92
CA SER A 12 -14.79 12.31 3.30
C SER A 12 -13.93 11.12 3.76
N PRO A 13 -13.67 10.98 5.07
CA PRO A 13 -12.96 9.83 5.62
C PRO A 13 -13.63 8.49 5.27
N ALA A 14 -14.96 8.49 5.14
CA ALA A 14 -15.74 7.32 4.74
C ALA A 14 -15.47 6.94 3.28
N GLU A 15 -15.45 7.89 2.35
CA GLU A 15 -15.11 7.65 0.94
C GLU A 15 -13.68 7.12 0.77
N LEU A 16 -12.75 7.62 1.57
CA LEU A 16 -11.39 7.10 1.62
C LEU A 16 -11.34 5.66 2.12
N TYR A 17 -12.09 5.34 3.17
CA TYR A 17 -12.19 3.96 3.67
C TYR A 17 -12.80 3.01 2.63
N THR A 18 -13.81 3.46 1.88
CA THR A 18 -14.43 2.66 0.83
C THR A 18 -13.43 2.33 -0.27
N VAL A 19 -12.62 3.30 -0.72
CA VAL A 19 -11.70 3.11 -1.86
C VAL A 19 -10.34 2.55 -1.46
N MET A 20 -9.80 2.92 -0.29
CA MET A 20 -8.50 2.42 0.19
C MET A 20 -8.61 1.16 1.05
N GLY A 21 -9.83 0.83 1.48
CA GLY A 21 -10.10 -0.27 2.40
C GLY A 21 -10.30 -1.63 1.72
N PRO A 22 -10.93 -2.59 2.43
CA PRO A 22 -11.01 -4.00 2.05
C PRO A 22 -11.66 -4.27 0.69
N ALA A 23 -12.61 -3.43 0.27
CA ALA A 23 -13.31 -3.56 -1.01
C ALA A 23 -12.67 -2.75 -2.16
N GLY A 24 -11.58 -2.02 -1.88
CA GLY A 24 -10.89 -1.18 -2.85
C GLY A 24 -9.43 -1.60 -3.03
N VAL A 25 -8.49 -0.70 -2.75
CA VAL A 25 -7.05 -0.94 -2.93
C VAL A 25 -6.56 -2.16 -2.17
N ASP A 26 -6.98 -2.36 -0.91
CA ASP A 26 -6.59 -3.55 -0.15
C ASP A 26 -7.12 -4.85 -0.78
N GLY A 27 -8.37 -4.83 -1.26
CA GLY A 27 -9.00 -5.97 -1.93
C GLY A 27 -8.28 -6.35 -3.22
N LEU A 28 -7.91 -5.37 -4.04
CA LEU A 28 -7.15 -5.60 -5.27
C LEU A 28 -5.75 -6.18 -4.98
N VAL A 29 -5.08 -5.70 -3.92
CA VAL A 29 -3.80 -6.29 -3.50
C VAL A 29 -3.98 -7.74 -3.05
N ARG A 30 -5.05 -8.06 -2.31
CA ARG A 30 -5.38 -9.44 -1.93
C ARG A 30 -5.64 -10.32 -3.16
N GLN A 31 -6.40 -9.83 -4.14
CA GLN A 31 -6.64 -10.53 -5.40
C GLN A 31 -5.33 -10.79 -6.14
N ALA A 32 -4.45 -9.78 -6.25
CA ALA A 32 -3.15 -9.96 -6.88
C ALA A 32 -2.29 -11.04 -6.20
N LEU A 33 -2.30 -11.08 -4.86
CA LEU A 33 -1.57 -12.09 -4.09
C LEU A 33 -2.18 -13.50 -4.26
N GLN A 34 -3.51 -13.59 -4.32
CA GLN A 34 -4.23 -14.83 -4.59
C GLN A 34 -3.92 -15.36 -5.99
N GLU A 35 -3.87 -14.47 -6.99
CA GLU A 35 -3.46 -14.82 -8.36
C GLU A 35 -2.01 -15.30 -8.41
N CYS A 36 -1.11 -14.68 -7.63
CA CYS A 36 0.27 -15.16 -7.52
C CYS A 36 0.32 -16.60 -6.98
N TRP A 37 -0.51 -16.95 -5.99
CA TRP A 37 -0.60 -18.30 -5.43
C TRP A 37 -1.16 -19.30 -6.44
N SER A 38 -2.27 -18.93 -7.07
CA SER A 38 -3.01 -19.79 -8.00
C SER A 38 -2.23 -20.04 -9.30
N SER A 39 -1.40 -19.09 -9.71
CA SER A 39 -0.54 -19.22 -10.90
C SER A 39 0.63 -20.20 -10.74
N LEU A 40 0.96 -20.62 -9.52
CA LEU A 40 2.02 -21.59 -9.31
C LEU A 40 1.53 -23.00 -9.65
N PRO A 41 2.33 -23.80 -10.39
CA PRO A 41 2.06 -25.22 -10.60
C PRO A 41 1.90 -25.94 -9.26
N GLU A 42 0.95 -26.87 -9.19
CA GLU A 42 0.60 -27.55 -7.93
C GLU A 42 1.81 -28.25 -7.30
N GLU A 43 2.63 -28.89 -8.12
CA GLU A 43 3.86 -29.60 -7.74
C GLU A 43 4.91 -28.70 -7.08
N HIS A 44 4.85 -27.38 -7.32
CA HIS A 44 5.82 -26.41 -6.82
C HIS A 44 5.17 -25.30 -5.98
N ARG A 45 3.89 -25.48 -5.60
CA ARG A 45 3.11 -24.51 -4.85
C ARG A 45 3.51 -24.51 -3.38
N THR A 46 4.64 -23.85 -3.10
CA THR A 46 5.17 -23.63 -1.75
C THR A 46 5.02 -22.17 -1.35
N PHE A 47 4.97 -21.92 -0.04
CA PHE A 47 4.90 -20.56 0.50
C PHE A 47 6.10 -19.70 0.09
N ASP A 48 7.29 -20.29 0.01
CA ASP A 48 8.50 -19.57 -0.40
C ASP A 48 8.49 -19.21 -1.89
N ALA A 49 8.03 -20.14 -2.76
CA ALA A 49 7.84 -19.86 -4.17
C ALA A 49 6.80 -18.75 -4.40
N TRP A 50 5.70 -18.78 -3.64
CA TRP A 50 4.68 -17.74 -3.67
C TRP A 50 5.21 -16.39 -3.22
N ARG A 51 5.93 -16.34 -2.09
CA ARG A 51 6.51 -15.11 -1.55
C ARG A 51 7.45 -14.47 -2.58
N LYS A 52 8.30 -15.27 -3.22
CA LYS A 52 9.21 -14.81 -4.26
C LYS A 52 8.42 -14.27 -5.47
N ARG A 53 7.43 -15.02 -5.97
CA ARG A 53 6.57 -14.61 -7.09
C ARG A 53 5.82 -13.30 -6.81
N ALA A 54 5.27 -13.14 -5.61
CA ALA A 54 4.57 -11.94 -5.18
C ALA A 54 5.52 -10.74 -5.11
N ALA A 55 6.71 -10.90 -4.52
CA ALA A 55 7.73 -9.87 -4.45
C ALA A 55 8.22 -9.45 -5.85
N ASP A 56 8.47 -10.41 -6.74
CA ASP A 56 8.90 -10.16 -8.12
C ASP A 56 7.83 -9.41 -8.92
N THR A 57 6.56 -9.80 -8.75
CA THR A 57 5.42 -9.13 -9.39
C THR A 57 5.30 -7.70 -8.90
N PHE A 58 5.38 -7.47 -7.60
CA PHE A 58 5.34 -6.13 -7.03
C PHE A 58 6.53 -5.27 -7.47
N ALA A 59 7.75 -5.82 -7.45
CA ALA A 59 8.97 -5.13 -7.86
C ALA A 59 8.97 -4.77 -9.37
N ARG A 60 8.57 -5.69 -10.24
CA ARG A 60 8.42 -5.46 -11.68
C ARG A 60 7.48 -4.29 -11.94
N ASN A 61 6.32 -4.30 -11.29
CA ASN A 61 5.36 -3.24 -11.48
C ASN A 61 5.86 -1.90 -10.91
N ARG A 62 6.51 -1.91 -9.73
CA ARG A 62 7.17 -0.74 -9.13
C ARG A 62 8.20 -0.10 -10.06
N LYS A 63 8.96 -0.92 -10.80
CA LYS A 63 9.96 -0.43 -11.77
C LYS A 63 9.33 0.34 -12.93
N VAL A 64 8.15 -0.08 -13.41
CA VAL A 64 7.46 0.63 -14.49
C VAL A 64 6.88 1.95 -14.00
N TRP A 65 6.46 2.01 -12.73
CA TRP A 65 5.83 3.21 -12.20
C TRP A 65 6.80 4.26 -11.65
N SER A 66 7.95 3.86 -11.12
CA SER A 66 8.93 4.78 -10.53
C SER A 66 9.37 5.93 -11.45
N PRO A 67 9.47 5.79 -12.80
CA PRO A 67 9.79 6.92 -13.67
C PRO A 67 8.60 7.85 -13.98
N ILE A 68 7.36 7.49 -13.64
CA ILE A 68 6.16 8.24 -14.03
C ILE A 68 6.01 9.50 -13.16
N LYS A 69 6.34 10.66 -13.71
CA LYS A 69 6.24 11.96 -13.01
C LYS A 69 4.81 12.54 -12.98
N ARG A 70 4.02 12.29 -14.03
CA ARG A 70 2.63 12.77 -14.17
C ARG A 70 1.75 11.65 -14.73
N PRO A 71 1.30 10.74 -13.88
CA PRO A 71 0.52 9.59 -14.34
C PRO A 71 -0.85 10.01 -14.90
N THR A 72 -1.11 9.65 -16.16
CA THR A 72 -2.48 9.45 -16.66
C THR A 72 -2.93 8.02 -16.32
N PRO A 73 -4.24 7.74 -16.20
CA PRO A 73 -4.71 6.36 -15.99
C PRO A 73 -4.16 5.37 -17.02
N ALA A 74 -4.06 5.76 -18.29
CA ALA A 74 -3.51 4.93 -19.36
C ALA A 74 -2.02 4.60 -19.15
N ALA A 75 -1.21 5.57 -18.72
CA ALA A 75 0.22 5.38 -18.48
C ALA A 75 0.52 4.30 -17.42
N PHE A 76 -0.44 3.99 -16.55
CA PHE A 76 -0.29 2.90 -15.60
C PHE A 76 -0.39 1.53 -16.25
N PHE A 77 -1.09 1.38 -17.36
CA PHE A 77 -1.28 0.09 -18.05
C PHE A 77 -0.29 -0.11 -19.21
N ASP A 78 0.57 0.86 -19.48
CA ASP A 78 1.67 0.70 -20.43
C ASP A 78 2.62 -0.43 -19.97
N ASN A 79 2.98 -1.29 -20.92
CA ASN A 79 3.82 -2.47 -20.69
C ASN A 79 3.30 -3.39 -19.57
N LEU A 80 1.96 -3.50 -19.47
CA LEU A 80 1.33 -4.46 -18.56
C LEU A 80 1.73 -5.89 -18.97
N ALA A 81 2.32 -6.63 -18.03
CA ALA A 81 2.56 -8.04 -18.25
C ALA A 81 1.20 -8.79 -18.34
N PRO A 82 1.09 -9.86 -19.14
CA PRO A 82 -0.19 -10.54 -19.41
C PRO A 82 -0.72 -11.36 -18.22
N TYR A 83 -0.25 -11.13 -17.00
CA TYR A 83 -0.68 -11.85 -15.81
C TYR A 83 -1.77 -11.08 -15.06
N PRO A 84 -2.85 -11.74 -14.62
CA PRO A 84 -3.92 -11.10 -13.84
C PRO A 84 -3.41 -10.38 -12.59
N SER A 85 -2.39 -10.93 -11.92
CA SER A 85 -1.78 -10.33 -10.72
C SER A 85 -1.18 -8.94 -10.98
N ASP A 86 -0.56 -8.73 -12.15
CA ASP A 86 -0.08 -7.41 -12.58
C ASP A 86 -1.26 -6.46 -12.79
N GLY A 87 -2.34 -6.92 -13.43
CA GLY A 87 -3.56 -6.14 -13.68
C GLY A 87 -4.18 -5.60 -12.38
N HIS A 88 -4.38 -6.46 -11.38
CA HIS A 88 -4.93 -6.06 -10.08
C HIS A 88 -4.02 -5.06 -9.35
N LEU A 89 -2.71 -5.27 -9.35
CA LEU A 89 -1.76 -4.32 -8.74
C LEU A 89 -1.82 -2.95 -9.41
N ARG A 90 -1.97 -2.92 -10.74
CA ARG A 90 -2.02 -1.68 -11.53
C ARG A 90 -3.30 -0.91 -11.27
N GLN A 91 -4.44 -1.60 -11.21
CA GLN A 91 -5.71 -1.02 -10.80
C GLN A 91 -5.63 -0.44 -9.38
N ALA A 92 -5.01 -1.15 -8.44
CA ALA A 92 -4.84 -0.70 -7.07
C ALA A 92 -4.03 0.60 -6.99
N MET A 93 -2.99 0.72 -7.81
CA MET A 93 -2.13 1.91 -7.90
C MET A 93 -2.86 3.10 -8.48
N VAL A 94 -3.62 2.89 -9.55
CA VAL A 94 -4.45 3.93 -10.18
C VAL A 94 -5.46 4.44 -9.16
N LEU A 95 -6.17 3.54 -8.48
CA LEU A 95 -7.13 3.92 -7.44
C LEU A 95 -6.46 4.69 -6.30
N CYS A 96 -5.32 4.20 -5.81
CA CYS A 96 -4.54 4.91 -4.78
C CYS A 96 -4.16 6.32 -5.25
N TRP A 97 -3.69 6.47 -6.49
CA TRP A 97 -3.35 7.77 -7.08
C TRP A 97 -4.56 8.71 -7.22
N MET A 98 -5.73 8.18 -7.60
CA MET A 98 -6.97 8.94 -7.72
C MET A 98 -7.55 9.39 -6.38
N MET A 99 -7.14 8.76 -5.28
CA MET A 99 -7.52 9.14 -3.93
C MET A 99 -6.56 10.16 -3.30
N MET A 100 -5.39 10.40 -3.88
CA MET A 100 -4.46 11.40 -3.37
C MET A 100 -5.02 12.83 -3.52
N PRO A 101 -4.78 13.71 -2.53
CA PRO A 101 -5.23 15.09 -2.59
C PRO A 101 -4.65 15.82 -3.80
N ARG A 102 -5.51 16.58 -4.50
CA ARG A 102 -5.09 17.37 -5.68
C ARG A 102 -4.37 18.66 -5.27
N ALA A 103 -4.75 19.24 -4.13
CA ALA A 103 -4.15 20.45 -3.59
C ALA A 103 -2.83 20.11 -2.87
N GLY A 104 -1.73 20.79 -3.23
CA GLY A 104 -0.40 20.55 -2.67
C GLY A 104 0.55 19.71 -3.54
N GLY A 105 0.08 19.24 -4.71
CA GLY A 105 0.86 18.43 -5.64
C GLY A 105 0.81 16.95 -5.27
N ARG A 106 0.21 16.13 -6.16
CA ARG A 106 0.27 14.68 -6.00
C ARG A 106 1.71 14.23 -6.23
N ASP A 107 2.40 13.75 -5.19
CA ASP A 107 3.69 13.09 -5.35
C ASP A 107 3.48 11.58 -5.50
N PHE A 108 4.01 11.05 -6.59
CA PHE A 108 3.98 9.62 -6.87
C PHE A 108 4.69 8.80 -5.78
N LYS A 109 5.71 9.39 -5.13
CA LYS A 109 6.41 8.76 -4.01
C LYS A 109 5.49 8.40 -2.86
N ASP A 110 4.43 9.17 -2.63
CA ASP A 110 3.50 8.90 -1.54
C ASP A 110 2.56 7.75 -1.87
N VAL A 111 2.15 7.60 -3.14
CA VAL A 111 1.41 6.41 -3.59
C VAL A 111 2.24 5.16 -3.39
N VAL A 112 3.53 5.18 -3.78
CA VAL A 112 4.42 4.03 -3.58
C VAL A 112 4.53 3.66 -2.11
N LYS A 113 4.67 4.63 -1.19
CA LYS A 113 4.72 4.35 0.26
C LYS A 113 3.43 3.70 0.77
N VAL A 114 2.27 4.18 0.32
CA VAL A 114 0.97 3.63 0.73
C VAL A 114 0.80 2.21 0.21
N MET A 115 1.12 1.97 -1.06
CA MET A 115 1.07 0.65 -1.67
C MET A 115 2.07 -0.32 -1.02
N ASP A 116 3.30 0.12 -0.75
CA ASP A 116 4.31 -0.68 -0.03
C ASP A 116 3.75 -1.12 1.34
N ALA A 117 3.13 -0.20 2.10
CA ALA A 117 2.55 -0.53 3.40
C ALA A 117 1.37 -1.51 3.32
N ILE A 118 0.47 -1.34 2.34
CA ILE A 118 -0.67 -2.24 2.12
C ILE A 118 -0.18 -3.62 1.68
N PHE A 119 0.78 -3.67 0.76
CA PHE A 119 1.37 -4.92 0.28
C PHE A 119 2.04 -5.70 1.41
N GLN A 120 2.91 -5.06 2.19
CA GLN A 120 3.60 -5.71 3.31
C GLN A 120 2.61 -6.21 4.36
N ARG A 121 1.58 -5.43 4.71
CA ARG A 121 0.53 -5.86 5.64
C ARG A 121 -0.18 -7.13 5.16
N ASN A 122 -0.47 -7.26 3.87
CA ASN A 122 -1.12 -8.45 3.34
C ASN A 122 -0.17 -9.66 3.30
N MET A 123 1.10 -9.44 2.92
CA MET A 123 2.14 -10.47 3.01
C MET A 123 2.28 -11.00 4.44
N GLU A 124 2.36 -10.11 5.44
CA GLU A 124 2.41 -10.48 6.85
C GLU A 124 1.16 -11.25 7.30
N SER A 125 -0.02 -10.92 6.77
CA SER A 125 -1.25 -11.67 7.06
C SER A 125 -1.16 -13.10 6.54
N TRP A 126 -0.69 -13.28 5.31
CA TRP A 126 -0.49 -14.60 4.73
C TRP A 126 0.60 -15.41 5.45
N GLU A 127 1.69 -14.77 5.86
CA GLU A 127 2.73 -15.40 6.68
C GLU A 127 2.17 -15.87 8.03
N PHE A 128 1.33 -15.04 8.65
CA PHE A 128 0.66 -15.37 9.89
C PHE A 128 -0.28 -16.58 9.72
N ASP A 129 -1.06 -16.61 8.64
CA ASP A 129 -1.98 -17.69 8.34
C ASP A 129 -1.20 -18.99 8.07
N ASN A 130 -0.19 -18.94 7.18
CA ASN A 130 0.68 -20.08 6.89
C ASN A 130 1.32 -20.64 8.17
N ARG A 131 1.85 -19.77 9.05
CA ARG A 131 2.41 -20.20 10.33
C ARG A 131 1.37 -20.86 11.23
N THR A 132 0.17 -20.29 11.30
CA THR A 132 -0.92 -20.80 12.14
C THR A 132 -1.31 -22.22 11.74
N PHE A 133 -1.40 -22.48 10.43
CA PHE A 133 -1.81 -23.79 9.91
C PHE A 133 -0.68 -24.81 9.79
N THR A 134 0.59 -24.40 9.77
CA THR A 134 1.75 -25.32 9.63
C THR A 134 2.54 -25.56 10.92
N LYS A 135 2.53 -24.61 11.86
CA LYS A 135 3.36 -24.64 13.08
C LYS A 135 2.57 -24.39 14.37
N GLY A 136 1.24 -24.32 14.30
CA GLY A 136 0.36 -24.02 15.43
C GLY A 136 0.12 -22.52 15.66
N PRO A 137 -0.80 -22.16 16.58
CA PRO A 137 -1.31 -20.79 16.71
C PRO A 137 -0.20 -19.80 17.10
N ALA A 138 0.08 -18.85 16.21
CA ALA A 138 0.99 -17.76 16.49
C ALA A 138 0.24 -16.57 17.11
N LYS A 139 0.87 -15.85 18.07
CA LYS A 139 0.35 -14.55 18.52
C LYS A 139 0.66 -13.51 17.46
N ARG A 140 -0.36 -12.81 16.97
CA ARG A 140 -0.20 -11.71 16.00
C ARG A 140 0.56 -10.58 16.69
N ALA A 141 1.66 -10.13 16.11
CA ALA A 141 2.43 -9.03 16.67
C ALA A 141 1.57 -7.77 16.72
N ALA A 142 1.45 -7.15 17.90
CA ALA A 142 0.66 -5.92 18.06
C ALA A 142 1.25 -4.81 17.17
N ALA A 143 0.39 -4.13 16.41
CA ALA A 143 0.79 -3.00 15.59
C ALA A 143 1.54 -1.98 16.45
N LYS A 144 2.80 -1.66 16.10
CA LYS A 144 3.60 -0.67 16.83
C LYS A 144 2.83 0.66 16.85
N LYS A 145 2.37 1.08 18.03
CA LYS A 145 1.75 2.40 18.20
C LYS A 145 2.71 3.47 17.66
N PRO A 146 2.25 4.42 16.85
CA PRO A 146 3.12 5.47 16.33
C PRO A 146 3.72 6.24 17.50
N LYS A 147 5.06 6.34 17.55
CA LYS A 147 5.77 7.17 18.54
C LYS A 147 5.31 8.62 18.34
N THR A 148 4.51 9.12 19.26
CA THR A 148 4.21 10.55 19.40
C THR A 148 5.51 11.26 19.78
N THR A 149 6.22 11.81 18.80
CA THR A 149 7.25 12.82 19.06
C THR A 149 6.56 14.03 19.68
N LYS A 150 6.67 14.16 21.01
CA LYS A 150 6.32 15.38 21.74
C LYS A 150 7.16 16.52 21.15
N LYS A 151 6.56 17.37 20.30
CA LYS A 151 7.16 18.66 19.93
C LYS A 151 7.26 19.49 21.21
N ALA A 152 8.48 19.74 21.67
CA ALA A 152 8.74 20.70 22.73
C ALA A 152 8.24 22.08 22.29
N VAL A 153 7.19 22.56 22.96
CA VAL A 153 6.71 23.93 22.80
C VAL A 153 7.78 24.85 23.40
N LYS A 154 8.57 25.51 22.55
CA LYS A 154 9.43 26.62 22.97
C LYS A 154 8.52 27.74 23.48
N LYS A 155 8.51 27.98 24.80
CA LYS A 155 7.98 29.21 25.40
C LYS A 155 8.66 30.41 24.73
N LYS A 156 7.91 31.19 23.94
CA LYS A 156 8.32 32.55 23.56
C LYS A 156 8.17 33.43 24.79
N THR A 157 9.29 33.85 25.37
CA THR A 157 9.36 34.91 26.37
C THR A 157 8.90 36.21 25.71
N VAL A 158 7.74 36.73 26.12
CA VAL A 158 7.26 38.05 25.73
C VAL A 158 8.12 39.09 26.46
N LYS A 159 9.04 39.74 25.72
CA LYS A 159 9.79 40.89 26.21
C LYS A 159 8.91 42.13 26.07
N LYS A 160 8.26 42.51 27.17
CA LYS A 160 7.47 43.75 27.30
C LYS A 160 8.39 44.95 27.02
N ARG A 161 8.02 45.80 26.07
CA ARG A 161 8.70 47.07 25.76
C ARG A 161 7.70 48.19 26.02
N ARG A 162 8.17 49.15 26.81
CA ARG A 162 7.54 50.40 27.28
C ARG A 162 6.58 50.24 28.45
#